data_AF-E7RI76-F1
#
_entry.id   AF-E7RI76-F1
#
_cell.length_a   1.000
_cell.length_b   1.000
_cell.length_c   1.000
_cell.angle_alpha   90.00
_cell.angle_beta   90.00
_cell.angle_gamma   90.00
#
_symmetry.space_group_name_H-M   'P 1'
#
loop_
_entity.id
_entity.type
_entity.pdbx_description
1 polymer ?
#
loop_
_entity_poly.entity_id
_entity_poly.type
_entity_poly.pdbx_seq_one_letter_code
_entity_poly.pdbx_strand_id
1 'polypeptide(L)' 'MKDFSFKTRIIYFGAIALVSLSFLALQLTAVMQGSNGVGSITLVILWAIMALFGLAGIGYAFKSRNRQKN' A
#
# COMPACT_ATOMS: atom_id res chain seq x y z
N MET A 1 9.47 8.94 -24.38
CA MET A 1 8.51 9.05 -23.26
C MET A 1 9.32 9.53 -22.06
N LYS A 2 9.17 10.80 -21.69
CA LYS A 2 10.03 11.52 -20.72
C LYS A 2 10.13 10.74 -19.42
N ASP A 3 11.36 10.56 -18.96
CA ASP A 3 11.76 9.87 -17.75
C ASP A 3 10.89 10.27 -16.57
N PHE A 4 9.94 9.40 -16.21
CA PHE A 4 9.25 9.48 -14.94
C PHE A 4 10.32 9.31 -13.86
N SER A 5 10.79 10.45 -13.34
CA SER A 5 11.82 10.53 -12.31
C SER A 5 11.53 9.50 -11.23
N PHE A 6 12.56 8.76 -10.82
CA PHE A 6 12.48 7.72 -9.81
C PHE A 6 11.71 8.17 -8.54
N LYS A 7 11.81 9.47 -8.21
CA LYS A 7 11.02 10.13 -7.15
C LYS A 7 9.51 10.10 -7.39
N THR A 8 9.03 10.34 -8.60
CA THR A 8 7.61 10.30 -8.95
C THR A 8 7.03 8.90 -8.76
N ARG A 9 7.77 7.85 -9.14
CA ARG A 9 7.35 6.46 -8.90
C ARG A 9 7.24 6.14 -7.40
N ILE A 10 8.22 6.58 -6.60
CA ILE A 10 8.19 6.41 -5.13
C ILE A 10 6.98 7.12 -4.52
N ILE A 11 6.69 8.35 -4.95
CA ILE A 11 5.52 9.11 -4.46
C ILE A 11 4.22 8.43 -4.87
N TYR A 12 4.14 7.88 -6.09
CA TYR A 12 2.95 7.17 -6.57
C TYR A 12 2.69 5.88 -5.77
N PHE A 13 3.71 5.03 -5.61
CA PHE A 13 3.60 3.82 -4.78
C PHE A 13 3.38 4.16 -3.30
N GLY A 14 3.97 5.26 -2.83
CA GLY A 14 3.77 5.82 -1.50
C GLY A 14 2.33 6.22 -1.22
N ALA A 15 1.72 7.00 -2.13
CA ALA A 15 0.33 7.42 -2.04
C ALA A 15 -0.62 6.22 -2.07
N ILE A 16 -0.38 5.24 -2.96
CA ILE A 16 -1.18 4.01 -3.02
C ILE A 16 -1.07 3.22 -1.71
N ALA A 17 0.12 3.11 -1.12
CA ALA A 17 0.32 2.42 0.15
C ALA A 17 -0.43 3.13 1.30
N LEU A 18 -0.32 4.47 1.38
CA LEU A 18 -1.00 5.26 2.41
C LEU A 18 -2.52 5.11 2.31
N VAL A 19 -3.09 5.29 1.11
CA VAL A 19 -4.53 5.13 0.89
C VAL A 19 -4.98 3.72 1.22
N SER A 20 -4.23 2.70 0.78
CA SER A 20 -4.55 1.30 1.06
C SER A 20 -4.48 0.96 2.56
N LEU A 21 -3.51 1.53 3.27
CA LEU A 21 -3.35 1.35 4.71
C LEU A 21 -4.48 2.03 5.49
N SER A 22 -4.91 3.23 5.09
CA SER A 22 -6.06 3.92 5.69
C SER A 22 -7.34 3.13 5.52
N PHE A 23 -7.60 2.58 4.33
CA PHE A 23 -8.76 1.73 4.10
C PHE A 23 -8.69 0.41 4.87
N LEU A 24 -7.52 -0.21 4.95
CA LEU A 24 -7.31 -1.40 5.78
C LEU A 24 -7.65 -1.13 7.25
N ALA A 25 -7.19 0.00 7.80
CA ALA A 25 -7.47 0.39 9.18
C ALA A 25 -8.98 0.60 9.42
N LEU A 26 -9.68 1.28 8.50
CA LEU A 26 -11.13 1.47 8.58
C LEU A 26 -11.89 0.14 8.48
N GLN A 27 -11.43 -0.79 7.65
CA GLN A 27 -12.05 -2.11 7.53
C GLN A 27 -11.80 -2.97 8.77
N LEU A 28 -10.62 -2.85 9.38
CA LEU A 28 -10.28 -3.54 10.62
C LEU A 28 -11.14 -3.05 11.79
N THR A 29 -11.32 -1.73 11.92
CA THR A 29 -12.18 -1.16 12.95
C THR A 29 -13.65 -1.54 12.74
N ALA A 30 -14.12 -1.60 11.49
CA ALA A 30 -15.46 -2.07 11.17
C ALA A 30 -15.67 -3.55 11.58
N VAL A 31 -14.70 -4.42 11.32
CA VAL A 31 -14.74 -5.83 11.78
C VAL A 31 -14.72 -5.91 13.31
N MET A 32 -13.83 -5.16 13.97
CA MET A 32 -13.74 -5.14 15.43
C MET A 32 -15.02 -4.63 16.12
N GLN A 33 -15.77 -3.73 15.47
CA GLN A 33 -17.06 -3.23 15.97
C GLN A 33 -18.24 -4.18 15.73
N GLY A 34 -17.99 -5.42 15.28
CA GLY A 34 -19.01 -6.46 15.16
C GLY A 34 -19.63 -6.61 13.77
N SER A 35 -19.03 -6.01 12.73
CA SER A 35 -19.39 -6.30 11.34
C SER A 35 -18.91 -7.70 10.94
N ASN A 36 -19.65 -8.72 11.36
CA ASN A 36 -19.41 -10.14 11.05
C ASN A 36 -19.91 -10.54 9.65
N GLY A 37 -19.99 -9.58 8.72
CA GLY A 37 -20.30 -9.88 7.34
C GLY A 37 -19.11 -10.53 6.65
N VAL A 38 -19.31 -11.68 5.99
CA VAL A 38 -18.28 -12.36 5.19
C VAL A 38 -17.60 -11.39 4.20
N GLY A 39 -18.35 -10.45 3.63
CA GLY A 39 -17.81 -9.40 2.77
C GLY A 39 -16.84 -8.44 3.46
N SER A 40 -17.04 -8.14 4.75
CA SER A 40 -16.14 -7.28 5.53
C SER A 40 -14.77 -7.94 5.73
N ILE A 41 -14.76 -9.23 6.05
CA ILE A 41 -13.53 -10.04 6.20
C ILE A 41 -12.80 -10.15 4.86
N THR A 42 -13.51 -10.40 3.76
CA THR A 42 -12.92 -10.44 2.42
C THR A 42 -12.28 -9.09 2.05
N LEU A 43 -12.94 -7.97 2.35
CA LEU A 43 -12.40 -6.64 2.12
C LEU A 43 -11.12 -6.39 2.92
N VAL A 44 -11.05 -6.81 4.19
CA VAL A 44 -9.84 -6.69 5.02
C VAL A 44 -8.66 -7.43 4.38
N ILE A 45 -8.88 -8.65 3.89
CA ILE A 45 -7.84 -9.45 3.23
C ILE A 45 -7.36 -8.77 1.94
N LEU A 46 -8.27 -8.30 1.11
CA LEU A 46 -7.96 -7.57 -0.14
C LEU A 46 -7.13 -6.31 0.14
N TRP A 47 -7.56 -5.50 1.12
CA TRP A 47 -6.85 -4.29 1.51
C TRP A 47 -5.49 -4.60 2.15
N ALA A 48 -5.36 -5.71 2.89
CA ALA A 48 -4.10 -6.14 3.49
C ALA A 48 -3.07 -6.52 2.42
N ILE A 49 -3.48 -7.25 1.38
CA ILE A 49 -2.63 -7.59 0.24
C ILE A 49 -2.22 -6.33 -0.54
N MET A 50 -3.16 -5.39 -0.78
CA MET A 50 -2.86 -4.11 -1.41
C MET A 50 -1.88 -3.26 -0.60
N ALA A 51 -2.05 -3.19 0.72
CA ALA A 51 -1.15 -2.47 1.61
C ALA A 51 0.27 -3.10 1.61
N LEU A 52 0.37 -4.42 1.63
CA LEU A 52 1.63 -5.16 1.47
C LEU A 52 2.31 -4.86 0.13
N PHE A 53 1.56 -4.82 -0.96
CA PHE A 53 2.08 -4.45 -2.28
C PHE A 53 2.58 -2.99 -2.32
N GLY A 54 1.84 -2.07 -1.70
CA GLY A 54 2.25 -0.67 -1.56
C GLY A 54 3.55 -0.53 -0.77
N LEU A 55 3.65 -1.19 0.39
CA LEU A 55 4.85 -1.18 1.23
C LEU A 55 6.05 -1.85 0.54
N ALA A 56 5.84 -2.98 -0.13
CA ALA A 56 6.89 -3.64 -0.92
C ALA A 56 7.37 -2.76 -2.08
N GLY A 57 6.47 -2.04 -2.75
CA GLY A 57 6.80 -1.06 -3.80
C GLY A 57 7.66 0.09 -3.29
N ILE A 58 7.35 0.64 -2.11
CA ILE A 58 8.18 1.66 -1.45
C ILE A 58 9.55 1.09 -1.09
N GLY A 59 9.61 -0.08 -0.44
CA GLY A 59 10.85 -0.73 -0.03
C GLY A 59 11.77 -1.06 -1.21
N TYR A 60 11.20 -1.57 -2.31
CA TYR A 60 11.92 -1.83 -3.56
C TYR A 60 12.48 -0.55 -4.17
N ALA A 61 11.68 0.52 -4.20
CA ALA A 61 12.11 1.79 -4.75
C ALA A 61 13.19 2.48 -3.89
N PHE A 62 13.14 2.31 -2.56
CA PHE A 62 14.19 2.77 -1.65
C PHE A 62 15.51 1.98 -1.86
N LYS A 63 15.42 0.65 -2.01
CA LYS A 63 16.58 -0.22 -2.32
C LYS A 63 17.20 0.10 -3.67
N SER A 64 16.37 0.41 -4.68
CA SER A 64 16.85 0.77 -6.02
C SER A 64 17.55 2.14 -6.05
N ARG A 65 17.09 3.11 -5.25
CA ARG A 65 17.78 4.39 -5.05
C ARG A 65 19.17 4.23 -4.43
N ASN A 66 19.33 3.25 -3.53
CA ASN A 66 20.63 2.94 -2.92
C ASN A 66 21.62 2.31 -3.91
N ARG A 67 21.13 1.56 -4.91
CA ARG A 67 21.96 1.02 -6.01
C ARG A 67 22.36 2.06 -7.04
N GLN A 68 21.58 3.12 -7.23
CA GLN A 68 21.90 4.17 -8.20
C GLN A 68 22.91 5.21 -7.67
N LYS A 69 23.29 5.12 -6.39
CA LYS A 69 24.25 6.01 -5.73
C LYS A 69 25.64 5.38 -5.55
N ASN A 70 25.79 4.10 -5.89
CA ASN A 70 27.05 3.34 -5.84
C ASN A 70 27.52 3.02 -7.25
#